data_AF-A0A7Y3M6S6-F1
#
_entry.id   AF-A0A7Y3M6S6-F1
#
_cell.length_a   1.000
_cell.length_b   1.000
_cell.length_c   1.000
_cell.angle_alpha   90.00
_cell.angle_beta   90.00
_cell.angle_gamma   90.00
#
_symmetry.space_group_name_H-M   'P 1'
#
loop_
_entity.id
_entity.type
_entity.pdbx_description
1 polymer ?
#
loop_
_entity_poly.entity_id
_entity_poly.type
_entity_poly.pdbx_seq_one_letter_code
_entity_poly.pdbx_strand_id
1 'polypeptide(L)'
;MKRARVWVLGIAAAHLLIHGAVLLLAAEQSARRYDTAVAPGVGERILEAGAFILSLPLLPWMSPTWFPGLVGYLPIAVNSLCWGLAGWLLLRWIDGRRLR
;
A
#
# COMPACT_ATOMS: atom_id res chain seq x y z
N MET A 1 -12.46 -13.80 -18.18
CA MET A 1 -12.16 -12.36 -17.98
C MET A 1 -12.86 -11.73 -16.76
N LYS A 2 -14.17 -11.93 -16.53
CA LYS A 2 -14.88 -11.32 -15.38
C LYS A 2 -14.26 -11.64 -14.01
N ARG A 3 -13.95 -12.92 -13.73
CA ARG A 3 -13.32 -13.35 -12.46
C ARG A 3 -11.97 -12.69 -12.19
N ALA A 4 -11.12 -12.56 -13.23
CA ALA A 4 -9.82 -11.91 -13.10
C ALA A 4 -9.95 -10.44 -12.68
N ARG A 5 -10.91 -9.70 -13.28
CA ARG A 5 -11.19 -8.31 -12.91
C ARG A 5 -11.62 -8.18 -11.44
N VAL A 6 -12.52 -9.05 -10.99
CA VAL A 6 -12.98 -9.05 -9.59
C VAL A 6 -11.82 -9.27 -8.63
N TRP A 7 -10.91 -10.21 -8.93
CA TRP A 7 -9.72 -10.46 -8.09
C TRP A 7 -8.78 -9.25 -8.04
N VAL A 8 -8.42 -8.70 -9.20
CA VAL A 8 -7.52 -7.54 -9.28
C VAL A 8 -8.12 -6.35 -8.51
N LEU A 9 -9.38 -6.03 -8.77
CA LEU A 9 -10.06 -4.92 -8.11
C LEU A 9 -10.26 -5.17 -6.60
N GLY A 10 -10.57 -6.41 -6.21
CA GLY A 10 -10.74 -6.78 -4.80
C GLY A 10 -9.43 -6.65 -4.01
N ILE A 11 -8.33 -7.17 -4.55
CA ILE A 11 -7.00 -7.06 -3.92
C ILE A 11 -6.55 -5.59 -3.92
N ALA A 12 -6.75 -4.86 -5.01
CA ALA A 12 -6.42 -3.44 -5.07
C ALA A 12 -7.20 -2.60 -4.06
N ALA A 13 -8.51 -2.84 -3.92
CA ALA A 13 -9.34 -2.16 -2.93
C ALA A 13 -8.90 -2.48 -1.49
N ALA A 14 -8.66 -3.76 -1.19
CA ALA A 14 -8.15 -4.17 0.12
C ALA A 14 -6.79 -3.52 0.42
N HIS A 15 -5.88 -3.54 -0.54
CA HIS A 15 -4.56 -2.91 -0.42
C HIS A 15 -4.69 -1.40 -0.17
N LEU A 16 -5.53 -0.70 -0.92
CA LEU A 16 -5.75 0.74 -0.77
C LEU A 16 -6.26 1.09 0.64
N LEU A 17 -7.23 0.32 1.15
CA LEU A 17 -7.78 0.51 2.49
C LEU A 17 -6.74 0.26 3.59
N ILE A 18 -5.99 -0.84 3.48
CA ILE A 18 -4.93 -1.19 4.43
C ILE A 18 -3.84 -0.12 4.40
N HIS A 19 -3.41 0.32 3.22
CA HIS A 19 -2.38 1.34 3.08
C HIS A 19 -2.83 2.68 3.66
N GLY A 20 -4.06 3.10 3.38
CA GLY A 20 -4.64 4.31 3.99
C GLY A 20 -4.69 4.23 5.52
N ALA A 21 -5.14 3.09 6.07
CA ALA A 21 -5.19 2.89 7.52
C ALA A 21 -3.80 2.94 8.17
N VAL A 22 -2.81 2.27 7.58
CA VAL A 22 -1.42 2.29 8.09
C VAL A 22 -0.83 3.69 8.04
N LEU A 23 -1.05 4.44 6.94
CA LEU A 23 -0.59 5.83 6.84
C LEU A 23 -1.22 6.74 7.90
N LEU A 24 -2.53 6.61 8.13
CA LEU A 24 -3.23 7.40 9.15
C LEU A 24 -2.72 7.09 10.55
N LEU A 25 -2.52 5.80 10.89
CA LEU A 25 -1.99 5.39 12.18
C LEU A 25 -0.54 5.86 12.38
N ALA A 26 0.30 5.76 11.34
CA ALA A 26 1.68 6.25 11.39
C ALA A 26 1.72 7.77 11.59
N ALA A 27 0.87 8.51 10.87
CA ALA A 27 0.75 9.96 11.00
C ALA A 27 0.26 10.37 12.41
N GLU A 28 -0.72 9.66 12.97
CA GLU A 28 -1.21 9.90 14.32
C GLU A 28 -0.11 9.70 15.38
N GLN A 29 0.66 8.61 15.27
CA GLN A 29 1.77 8.34 16.18
C GLN A 29 2.89 9.38 16.05
N SER A 30 3.25 9.75 14.83
CA SER A 30 4.24 10.79 14.56
C SER A 30 3.80 12.15 15.12
N ALA A 31 2.52 12.52 14.95
CA ALA A 31 1.96 13.76 15.47
C ALA A 31 1.99 13.81 17.00
N ARG A 32 1.63 12.72 17.70
CA ARG A 32 1.74 12.64 19.17
C ARG A 32 3.18 12.80 19.66
N ARG A 33 4.15 12.34 18.86
CA ARG A 33 5.57 12.42 19.20
C ARG A 33 6.18 13.78 18.92
N TYR A 34 5.60 14.54 17.98
CA TYR A 34 6.10 15.85 17.55
C TYR A 34 6.33 16.80 18.73
N ASP A 35 5.39 16.84 19.67
CA ASP A 35 5.45 17.75 20.83
C ASP A 35 6.27 17.20 22.01
N THR A 36 6.65 15.91 21.99
CA THR A 36 7.27 15.25 23.14
C THR A 36 8.76 14.98 22.98
N ALA A 37 9.32 15.14 21.76
CA ALA A 37 10.72 14.85 21.42
C ALA A 37 11.22 13.43 21.80
N VAL A 38 10.30 12.52 22.13
CA VAL A 38 10.61 11.13 22.47
C VAL A 38 11.07 10.40 21.20
N ALA A 39 11.93 9.40 21.37
CA ALA A 39 12.40 8.55 20.27
C ALA A 39 11.27 7.64 19.74
N PRO A 40 11.31 7.25 18.44
CA PRO A 40 10.30 6.35 17.87
C PRO A 40 10.26 4.99 18.57
N GLY A 41 9.07 4.61 19.02
CA GLY A 41 8.82 3.32 19.65
C GLY A 41 8.79 2.16 18.65
N VAL A 42 8.73 0.92 19.15
CA VAL A 42 8.66 -0.28 18.30
C VAL A 42 7.41 -0.27 17.40
N GLY A 43 6.26 0.17 17.92
CA GLY A 43 5.02 0.25 17.15
C GLY A 43 5.10 1.21 15.96
N GLU A 44 5.72 2.38 16.15
CA GLU A 44 5.93 3.38 15.09
C GLU A 44 6.83 2.81 13.99
N ARG A 45 7.92 2.13 14.37
CA ARG A 45 8.82 1.46 13.42
C ARG A 45 8.12 0.35 12.62
N ILE A 46 7.22 -0.40 13.24
CA ILE A 46 6.44 -1.43 12.56
C ILE A 46 5.49 -0.79 11.53
N LEU A 47 4.82 0.30 11.90
CA LEU A 47 3.95 1.03 10.98
C LEU A 47 4.73 1.67 9.83
N GLU A 48 5.90 2.25 10.10
CA GLU A 48 6.80 2.80 9.07
C GLU A 48 7.26 1.72 8.10
N ALA A 49 7.71 0.57 8.61
CA ALA A 49 8.10 -0.56 7.76
C ALA A 49 6.90 -1.11 6.95
N GLY A 50 5.73 -1.19 7.56
CA GLY A 50 4.49 -1.58 6.88
C GLY A 50 4.11 -0.60 5.77
N ALA A 51 4.16 0.71 6.04
CA ALA A 51 3.92 1.75 5.07
C ALA A 51 4.91 1.68 3.90
N PHE A 52 6.19 1.42 4.18
CA PHE A 52 7.22 1.23 3.16
C PHE A 52 6.92 0.02 2.25
N ILE A 53 6.57 -1.13 2.82
CA ILE A 53 6.23 -2.33 2.06
C ILE A 53 4.99 -2.09 1.19
N LEU A 54 3.95 -1.47 1.74
CA LEU A 54 2.71 -1.14 1.02
C LEU A 54 2.92 -0.05 -0.03
N SER A 55 3.99 0.72 0.08
CA SER A 55 4.39 1.72 -0.91
C SER A 55 5.03 1.10 -2.15
N LEU A 56 5.68 -0.06 -2.01
CA LEU A 56 6.22 -0.77 -3.16
C LEU A 56 5.10 -1.23 -4.10
N PRO A 57 5.38 -1.42 -5.40
CA PRO A 57 6.65 -1.16 -6.06
C PRO A 57 6.83 0.29 -6.52
N LEU A 58 5.78 1.12 -6.56
CA LEU A 58 5.82 2.39 -7.29
C LEU A 58 6.17 3.59 -6.41
N LEU A 59 5.58 3.68 -5.21
CA LEU A 59 5.57 4.94 -4.46
C LEU A 59 6.94 5.40 -3.94
N PRO A 60 7.93 4.54 -3.61
CA PRO A 60 9.26 5.00 -3.22
C PRO A 60 9.97 5.83 -4.31
N TRP A 61 9.54 5.71 -5.56
CA TRP A 61 10.09 6.43 -6.71
C TRP A 61 9.29 7.70 -7.05
N MET A 62 8.20 7.96 -6.35
CA MET A 62 7.29 9.07 -6.62
C MET A 62 7.30 10.07 -5.47
N SER A 63 7.53 11.35 -5.75
CA SER A 63 7.41 12.37 -4.72
C SER A 63 5.95 12.73 -4.48
N PRO A 64 5.46 12.73 -3.22
CA PRO A 64 4.14 13.25 -2.88
C PRO A 64 3.93 14.71 -3.29
N THR A 65 5.03 15.48 -3.44
CA THR A 65 4.98 16.90 -3.82
C THR A 65 4.73 17.13 -5.31
N TRP A 66 4.77 16.09 -6.15
CA TRP A 66 4.56 16.24 -7.59
C TRP A 66 3.12 16.59 -7.96
N PHE A 67 2.15 16.29 -7.10
CA PHE A 67 0.73 16.51 -7.38
C PHE A 67 0.03 17.14 -6.17
N PRO A 68 -0.58 18.34 -6.32
CA PRO A 68 -1.29 18.98 -5.23
C PRO A 68 -2.69 18.39 -5.01
N GLY A 69 -3.18 18.51 -3.77
CA GLY A 69 -4.56 18.17 -3.39
C GLY A 69 -4.91 16.70 -3.61
N LEU A 70 -6.15 16.44 -4.03
CA LEU A 70 -6.65 15.06 -4.20
C LEU A 70 -5.91 14.26 -5.28
N VAL A 71 -5.29 14.94 -6.24
CA VAL A 71 -4.49 14.31 -7.31
C VAL A 71 -3.26 13.60 -6.71
N GLY A 72 -2.75 14.08 -5.56
CA GLY A 72 -1.67 13.45 -4.81
C GLY A 72 -1.95 12.01 -4.34
N TYR A 73 -3.22 11.58 -4.31
CA TYR A 73 -3.59 10.21 -3.94
C TYR A 73 -3.65 9.25 -5.14
N LEU A 74 -3.62 9.75 -6.40
CA LEU A 74 -3.62 8.89 -7.59
C LEU A 74 -2.45 7.89 -7.61
N PRO A 75 -1.21 8.28 -7.27
CA PRO A 75 -0.10 7.33 -7.15
C PRO A 75 -0.41 6.13 -6.23
N ILE A 76 -1.12 6.35 -5.13
CA ILE A 76 -1.49 5.29 -4.18
C ILE A 76 -2.53 4.34 -4.80
N ALA A 77 -3.50 4.89 -5.53
CA ALA A 77 -4.48 4.08 -6.26
C ALA A 77 -3.81 3.23 -7.36
N VAL A 78 -2.87 3.82 -8.11
CA VAL A 78 -2.10 3.10 -9.14
C VAL A 78 -1.22 2.01 -8.51
N ASN A 79 -0.53 2.31 -7.41
CA ASN A 79 0.26 1.31 -6.68
C ASN A 79 -0.61 0.14 -6.21
N SER A 80 -1.82 0.42 -5.74
CA SER A 80 -2.77 -0.60 -5.29
C SER A 80 -3.27 -1.47 -6.44
N LEU A 81 -3.47 -0.90 -7.64
CA LEU A 81 -3.77 -1.67 -8.85
C LEU A 81 -2.61 -2.61 -9.24
N CYS A 82 -1.36 -2.17 -9.08
CA CYS A 82 -0.20 -3.03 -9.30
C CYS A 82 -0.18 -4.24 -8.35
N TRP A 83 -0.52 -4.06 -7.08
CA TRP A 83 -0.69 -5.19 -6.14
C TRP A 83 -1.83 -6.12 -6.55
N GLY A 84 -2.95 -5.57 -7.00
CA GLY A 84 -4.04 -6.37 -7.55
C GLY A 84 -3.62 -7.23 -8.74
N LEU A 85 -2.86 -6.64 -9.66
CA LEU A 85 -2.31 -7.35 -10.81
C LEU A 85 -1.28 -8.41 -10.41
N ALA A 86 -0.36 -8.08 -9.51
CA ALA A 86 0.67 -8.99 -9.00
C ALA A 86 0.04 -10.20 -8.29
N GLY A 87 -0.95 -9.97 -7.43
CA GLY A 87 -1.69 -11.04 -6.76
C GLY A 87 -2.42 -11.95 -7.74
N TRP A 88 -3.05 -11.38 -8.77
CA TRP A 88 -3.67 -12.19 -9.83
C TRP A 88 -2.66 -13.04 -10.61
N LEU A 89 -1.51 -12.47 -10.98
CA LEU A 89 -0.43 -13.20 -11.66
C LEU A 89 0.11 -14.34 -10.78
N LEU A 90 0.29 -14.08 -9.48
CA LEU A 90 0.73 -15.09 -8.52
C LEU A 90 -0.27 -16.25 -8.43
N LEU A 91 -1.56 -15.97 -8.30
CA LEU A 91 -2.60 -17.01 -8.28
C LEU A 91 -2.57 -17.86 -9.55
N ARG A 92 -2.46 -17.23 -10.73
CA ARG A 92 -2.37 -17.97 -11.99
C ARG A 92 -1.13 -18.85 -12.07
N TRP A 93 -0.01 -18.38 -11.54
CA TRP A 93 1.22 -19.15 -11.50
C TRP A 93 1.12 -20.35 -10.55
N ILE A 94 0.47 -20.19 -9.40
CA ILE A 94 0.20 -21.29 -8.45
C ILE A 94 -0.72 -22.34 -9.11
N ASP A 95 -1.82 -21.90 -9.74
CA ASP A 95 -2.75 -22.80 -10.42
C ASP A 95 -2.07 -23.57 -11.56
N GLY A 96 -1.23 -22.89 -12.35
CA GLY A 96 -0.47 -23.51 -13.43
C GLY A 96 0.55 -24.55 -12.97
N ARG A 97 1.07 -24.43 -11.73
CA ARG A 97 1.95 -25.43 -11.12
C ARG A 97 1.21 -26.63 -10.56
N ARG A 98 -0.04 -26.48 -10.10
CA ARG A 98 -0.85 -27.59 -9.58
C ARG A 98 -1.35 -28.55 -10.67
N LEU A 99 -1.39 -28.08 -11.91
CA LEU A 99 -1.86 -28.84 -13.07
C LEU A 99 -0.73 -29.59 -13.81
N ARG A 100 0.51 -29.51 -13.31
CA ARG A 100 1.69 -30.24 -13.81
C ARG A 100 2.17 -31.21 -12.73
#